data_AF-M9YI05-F1
#
_entry.id   AF-M9YI05-F1
#
_cell.length_a   1.000
_cell.length_b   1.000
_cell.length_c   1.000
_cell.angle_alpha   90.00
_cell.angle_beta   90.00
_cell.angle_gamma   90.00
#
_symmetry.space_group_name_H-M   'P 1'
#
loop_
_entity.id
_entity.type
_entity.pdbx_description
1 polymer ?
#
loop_
_entity_poly.entity_id
_entity_poly.type
_entity_poly.pdbx_seq_one_letter_code
_entity_poly.pdbx_strand_id
1 'polypeptide(L)'
;MNMQALHAVLLGAMLLAFPAECALARPELDRPAGPTVADTGSAAYRFENLNFVSADGERRYRVVVAIPRRPAAATGYPAVYLLDGNAALAALDEPLLQTLAGDDPPVIVALGYETPLRFDVRSRAFDYTPPLVDGQSYVDELAGDRKGGGAGHFLDLLEQQIKPAVEKLAPVDRARQTLWGHSYGGLFVLHVLATRPEAFQSYASADPSLWWRRGEMIERLRAVAGSWSRSGFRLLVMRSGEDRDGAGPAGASPEAMAARRQAVASVPEDAARQLARELSGWPGLSVHYREFPTLTHGGLLPVSLKPALRLSMGHLDD
;
A
#
# COMPACT_ATOMS: atom_id res chain seq x y z
N MET A 1 35.65 -32.04 -75.49
CA MET A 1 36.35 -32.67 -74.36
C MET A 1 36.13 -31.77 -73.15
N ASN A 2 35.32 -32.25 -72.19
CA ASN A 2 35.29 -32.00 -70.72
C ASN A 2 35.86 -30.68 -70.13
N MET A 3 35.37 -30.07 -69.06
CA MET A 3 34.25 -30.26 -68.11
C MET A 3 34.35 -29.11 -67.07
N GLN A 4 33.22 -28.51 -66.70
CA GLN A 4 32.82 -27.88 -65.42
C GLN A 4 33.84 -27.26 -64.43
N ALA A 5 33.54 -26.04 -63.94
CA ALA A 5 33.35 -25.67 -62.51
C ALA A 5 33.14 -24.13 -62.39
N LEU A 6 31.91 -23.64 -62.24
CA LEU A 6 31.25 -23.31 -60.96
C LEU A 6 32.01 -22.25 -60.12
N HIS A 7 31.59 -20.98 -60.17
CA HIS A 7 31.82 -20.02 -59.08
C HIS A 7 30.57 -19.16 -58.85
N ALA A 8 30.17 -19.12 -57.58
CA ALA A 8 28.88 -18.72 -57.06
C ALA A 8 28.66 -17.19 -57.06
N VAL A 9 27.40 -16.81 -57.27
CA VAL A 9 26.87 -15.46 -57.07
C VAL A 9 26.65 -15.26 -55.55
N LEU A 10 27.40 -14.36 -54.94
CA LEU A 10 27.17 -13.89 -53.57
C LEU A 10 26.12 -12.76 -53.59
N LEU A 11 24.87 -13.10 -53.26
CA LEU A 11 23.87 -12.11 -52.86
C LEU A 11 24.19 -11.65 -51.43
N GLY A 12 24.66 -10.40 -51.29
CA GLY A 12 24.80 -9.75 -50.00
C GLY A 12 23.44 -9.40 -49.41
N ALA A 13 23.03 -10.12 -48.37
CA ALA A 13 21.89 -9.74 -47.54
C ALA A 13 22.30 -8.58 -46.63
N MET A 14 21.79 -7.37 -46.92
CA MET A 14 21.85 -6.23 -46.01
C MET A 14 20.91 -6.49 -44.83
N LEU A 15 21.45 -7.00 -43.73
CA LEU A 15 20.79 -7.01 -42.43
C LEU A 15 20.69 -5.56 -41.92
N LEU A 16 19.50 -4.97 -42.05
CA LEU A 16 19.15 -3.74 -41.34
C LEU A 16 19.07 -4.07 -39.85
N ALA A 17 20.17 -3.82 -39.13
CA ALA A 17 20.18 -3.82 -37.68
C ALA A 17 19.34 -2.64 -37.19
N PHE A 18 18.11 -2.90 -36.77
CA PHE A 18 17.39 -1.98 -35.91
C PHE A 18 18.19 -1.86 -34.61
N PRO A 19 18.54 -0.63 -34.14
CA PRO A 19 19.10 -0.49 -32.82
C PRO A 19 18.03 -1.01 -31.85
N ALA A 20 18.38 -2.04 -31.10
CA ALA A 20 17.64 -2.39 -29.91
C ALA A 20 17.72 -1.14 -29.01
N GLU A 21 16.66 -0.35 -28.98
CA GLU A 21 16.45 0.60 -27.91
C GLU A 21 16.50 -0.22 -26.63
N CYS A 22 17.63 -0.15 -25.92
CA CYS A 22 17.67 -0.50 -24.51
C CYS A 22 16.67 0.44 -23.82
N ALA A 23 15.41 0.02 -23.79
CA ALA A 23 14.41 0.54 -22.89
C ALA A 23 14.92 0.26 -21.48
N LEU A 24 15.75 1.16 -20.95
CA LEU A 24 16.05 1.24 -19.54
C LEU A 24 14.68 1.30 -18.86
N ALA A 25 14.30 0.22 -18.17
CA ALA A 25 13.02 0.11 -17.50
C ALA A 25 12.83 1.36 -16.63
N ARG A 26 11.92 2.25 -17.04
CA ARG A 26 11.59 3.43 -16.25
C ARG A 26 11.08 2.94 -14.89
N PRO A 27 11.52 3.52 -13.77
CA PRO A 27 11.12 3.11 -12.43
C PRO A 27 9.59 3.03 -12.30
N GLU A 28 9.08 1.95 -11.72
CA GLU A 28 7.64 1.85 -11.36
C GLU A 28 7.19 2.98 -10.42
N LEU A 29 8.13 3.58 -9.69
CA LEU A 29 7.91 4.66 -8.72
C LEU A 29 7.65 6.02 -9.37
N ASP A 30 8.24 6.29 -10.54
CA ASP A 30 8.03 7.54 -11.29
C ASP A 30 6.91 7.41 -12.33
N ARG A 31 6.18 6.28 -12.29
CA ARG A 31 5.03 6.05 -13.15
C ARG A 31 3.88 6.97 -12.72
N PRO A 32 3.27 7.73 -13.65
CA PRO A 32 2.04 8.45 -13.39
C PRO A 32 0.91 7.51 -12.96
N ALA A 33 0.02 7.97 -12.08
CA ALA A 33 -1.18 7.22 -11.70
C ALA A 33 -2.09 6.95 -12.91
N GLY A 34 -2.11 7.89 -13.87
CA GLY A 34 -3.04 7.86 -15.00
C GLY A 34 -4.47 8.22 -14.57
N PRO A 35 -5.42 8.22 -15.52
CA PRO A 35 -6.85 8.39 -15.20
C PRO A 35 -7.35 7.24 -14.33
N THR A 36 -8.17 7.56 -13.36
CA THR A 36 -8.79 6.61 -12.41
C THR A 36 -10.31 6.65 -12.53
N VAL A 37 -10.99 5.73 -11.85
CA VAL A 37 -12.46 5.76 -11.70
C VAL A 37 -13.00 7.07 -11.12
N ALA A 38 -12.19 7.81 -10.37
CA ALA A 38 -12.57 9.13 -9.88
C ALA A 38 -12.62 10.19 -10.98
N ASP A 39 -11.82 10.03 -12.05
CA ASP A 39 -11.79 10.93 -13.20
C ASP A 39 -12.83 10.53 -14.25
N THR A 40 -13.05 9.23 -14.46
CA THR A 40 -13.99 8.71 -15.46
C THR A 40 -15.43 8.60 -14.95
N GLY A 41 -15.62 8.60 -13.63
CA GLY A 41 -16.90 8.41 -12.97
C GLY A 41 -17.29 6.95 -12.76
N SER A 42 -18.33 6.76 -11.94
CA SER A 42 -18.92 5.46 -11.60
C SER A 42 -20.44 5.55 -11.54
N ALA A 43 -21.12 4.50 -11.99
CA ALA A 43 -22.57 4.39 -11.82
C ALA A 43 -22.96 3.97 -10.39
N ALA A 44 -22.03 3.40 -9.62
CA ALA A 44 -22.25 2.98 -8.24
C ALA A 44 -21.81 4.02 -7.20
N TYR A 45 -20.79 4.82 -7.53
CA TYR A 45 -20.17 5.78 -6.60
C TYR A 45 -20.16 7.20 -7.16
N ARG A 46 -20.15 8.19 -6.27
CA ARG A 46 -19.74 9.56 -6.57
C ARG A 46 -18.40 9.84 -5.88
N PHE A 47 -17.62 10.78 -6.39
CA PHE A 47 -16.29 11.09 -5.87
C PHE A 47 -16.21 12.54 -5.44
N GLU A 48 -15.60 12.78 -4.28
CA GLU A 48 -15.29 14.10 -3.75
C GLU A 48 -13.79 14.21 -3.47
N ASN A 49 -13.23 15.40 -3.68
CA ASN A 49 -11.82 15.68 -3.38
C ASN A 49 -11.69 16.56 -2.15
N LEU A 50 -10.84 16.14 -1.21
CA LEU A 50 -10.45 16.91 -0.05
C LEU A 50 -8.94 17.12 -0.09
N ASN A 51 -8.49 18.35 0.15
CA ASN A 51 -7.07 18.69 0.18
C ASN A 51 -6.65 19.07 1.59
N PHE A 52 -5.47 18.59 2.00
CA PHE A 52 -4.89 18.89 3.31
C PHE A 52 -3.42 19.26 3.16
N VAL A 53 -2.89 19.94 4.17
CA VAL A 53 -1.46 20.24 4.28
C VAL A 53 -0.99 19.73 5.64
N SER A 54 0.19 19.12 5.68
CA SER A 54 0.79 18.67 6.93
C SER A 54 1.03 19.85 7.88
N ALA A 55 1.09 19.58 9.19
CA ALA A 55 1.30 20.62 10.20
C ALA A 55 2.60 21.41 10.01
N ASP A 56 3.63 20.78 9.45
CA ASP A 56 4.92 21.41 9.10
C ASP A 56 4.92 22.11 7.73
N GLY A 57 3.84 22.02 6.96
CA GLY A 57 3.72 22.64 5.63
C GLY A 57 4.46 21.92 4.50
N GLU A 58 5.17 20.81 4.78
CA GLU A 58 6.05 20.15 3.80
C GLU A 58 5.31 19.20 2.85
N ARG A 59 4.13 18.70 3.23
CA ARG A 59 3.38 17.66 2.49
C ARG A 59 1.97 18.14 2.18
N ARG A 60 1.53 17.85 0.96
CA ARG A 60 0.21 18.18 0.42
C ARG A 60 -0.53 16.89 0.07
N TYR A 61 -1.72 16.74 0.62
CA TYR A 61 -2.53 15.54 0.49
C TYR A 61 -3.70 15.82 -0.44
N ARG A 62 -3.98 14.87 -1.33
CA ARG A 62 -5.22 14.81 -2.11
C ARG A 62 -5.94 13.54 -1.68
N VAL A 63 -6.99 13.71 -0.89
CA VAL A 63 -7.84 12.63 -0.42
C VAL A 63 -9.06 12.54 -1.31
N VAL A 64 -9.24 11.40 -1.97
CA VAL A 64 -10.44 11.13 -2.79
C VAL A 64 -11.39 10.28 -1.98
N VAL A 65 -12.63 10.76 -1.83
CA VAL A 65 -13.70 10.06 -1.12
C VAL A 65 -14.68 9.52 -2.14
N ALA A 66 -14.70 8.20 -2.35
CA ALA A 66 -15.73 7.54 -3.11
C ALA A 66 -16.90 7.20 -2.18
N ILE A 67 -18.06 7.81 -2.45
CA ILE A 67 -19.27 7.67 -1.64
C ILE A 67 -20.28 6.84 -2.43
N PRO A 68 -20.82 5.75 -1.85
CA PRO A 68 -21.87 4.97 -2.51
C PRO A 68 -23.07 5.85 -2.86
N ARG A 69 -23.67 5.59 -4.03
CA ARG A 69 -24.96 6.21 -4.42
C ARG A 69 -26.14 5.53 -3.72
N ARG A 70 -25.99 4.27 -3.35
CA ARG A 70 -26.94 3.57 -2.49
C ARG A 70 -27.00 4.25 -1.12
N PRO A 71 -28.20 4.48 -0.54
CA PRO A 71 -28.33 5.08 0.79
C PRO A 71 -27.62 4.27 1.88
N ALA A 72 -27.13 4.96 2.90
CA ALA A 72 -26.53 4.32 4.07
C ALA A 72 -27.58 3.58 4.91
N ALA A 73 -27.13 2.55 5.64
CA ALA A 73 -27.88 2.02 6.77
C ALA A 73 -28.02 3.07 7.88
N ALA A 74 -28.93 2.83 8.84
CA ALA A 74 -29.15 3.76 9.96
C ALA A 74 -27.90 4.01 10.82
N THR A 75 -26.97 3.07 10.86
CA THR A 75 -25.68 3.18 11.57
C THR A 75 -24.62 3.95 10.78
N GLY A 76 -24.87 4.27 9.50
CA GLY A 76 -23.90 4.83 8.57
C GLY A 76 -23.25 3.77 7.67
N TYR A 77 -22.41 4.22 6.74
CA TYR A 77 -21.62 3.35 5.88
C TYR A 77 -20.42 2.77 6.64
N PRO A 78 -20.01 1.51 6.40
CA PRO A 78 -18.62 1.13 6.67
C PRO A 78 -17.65 2.05 5.92
N ALA A 79 -16.44 2.22 6.41
CA ALA A 79 -15.43 3.03 5.75
C ALA A 79 -14.10 2.29 5.64
N VAL A 80 -13.45 2.41 4.49
CA VAL A 80 -12.09 1.90 4.26
C VAL A 80 -11.15 3.03 3.87
N TYR A 81 -10.05 3.15 4.59
CA TYR A 81 -9.01 4.15 4.38
C TYR A 81 -7.83 3.47 3.69
N LEU A 82 -7.56 3.87 2.46
CA LEU A 82 -6.54 3.28 1.60
C LEU A 82 -5.32 4.20 1.56
N LEU A 83 -4.20 3.77 2.16
CA LEU A 83 -2.92 4.45 2.00
C LEU A 83 -2.42 4.36 0.55
N ASP A 84 -1.44 5.20 0.19
CA ASP A 84 -0.96 5.32 -1.20
C ASP A 84 -2.12 5.55 -2.17
N GLY A 85 -3.01 6.48 -1.82
CA GLY A 85 -4.32 6.68 -2.45
C GLY A 85 -4.27 6.84 -3.97
N ASN A 86 -3.24 7.48 -4.52
CA ASN A 86 -3.05 7.59 -5.97
C ASN A 86 -2.90 6.20 -6.64
N ALA A 87 -2.09 5.32 -6.07
CA ALA A 87 -1.91 3.96 -6.56
C ALA A 87 -3.12 3.06 -6.27
N ALA A 88 -3.75 3.24 -5.10
CA ALA A 88 -4.95 2.50 -4.73
C ALA A 88 -6.14 2.82 -5.66
N LEU A 89 -6.39 4.09 -5.95
CA LEU A 89 -7.42 4.53 -6.91
C LEU A 89 -7.16 4.00 -8.31
N ALA A 90 -5.90 3.99 -8.76
CA ALA A 90 -5.54 3.43 -10.06
C ALA A 90 -5.76 1.91 -10.16
N ALA A 91 -5.92 1.24 -9.02
CA ALA A 91 -6.24 -0.19 -8.94
C ALA A 91 -7.74 -0.46 -8.69
N LEU A 92 -8.56 0.57 -8.46
CA LEU A 92 -10.01 0.45 -8.45
C LEU A 92 -10.57 0.59 -9.86
N ASP A 93 -11.55 -0.24 -10.20
CA ASP A 93 -12.26 -0.21 -11.48
C ASP A 93 -13.77 -0.24 -11.29
N GLU A 94 -14.52 0.12 -12.33
CA GLU A 94 -15.98 0.15 -12.28
C GLU A 94 -16.60 -1.23 -11.96
N PRO A 95 -16.14 -2.37 -12.53
CA PRO A 95 -16.65 -3.69 -12.15
C PRO A 95 -16.51 -4.00 -10.65
N LEU A 96 -15.37 -3.65 -10.04
CA LEU A 96 -15.17 -3.80 -8.60
C LEU A 96 -16.13 -2.89 -7.83
N LEU A 97 -16.25 -1.62 -8.20
CA LEU A 97 -17.18 -0.69 -7.55
C LEU A 97 -18.64 -1.15 -7.63
N GLN A 98 -19.07 -1.70 -8.77
CA GLN A 98 -20.39 -2.30 -8.94
C GLN A 98 -20.59 -3.51 -8.03
N THR A 99 -19.56 -4.35 -7.88
CA THR A 99 -19.60 -5.50 -6.97
C THR A 99 -19.75 -5.06 -5.51
N LEU A 100 -19.10 -3.95 -5.13
CA LEU A 100 -19.19 -3.38 -3.79
C LEU A 100 -20.51 -2.67 -3.51
N ALA A 101 -21.24 -2.26 -4.56
CA ALA A 101 -22.52 -1.55 -4.46
C ALA A 101 -23.69 -2.43 -3.99
N GLY A 102 -23.39 -3.61 -3.45
CA GLY A 102 -24.30 -4.50 -2.72
C GLY A 102 -24.89 -3.84 -1.47
N ASP A 103 -25.50 -4.63 -0.58
CA ASP A 103 -26.46 -4.09 0.41
C ASP A 103 -25.85 -3.14 1.45
N ASP A 104 -24.54 -3.25 1.68
CA ASP A 104 -23.84 -2.47 2.69
C ASP A 104 -22.49 -1.94 2.17
N PRO A 105 -22.51 -1.01 1.20
CA PRO A 105 -21.33 -0.57 0.47
C PRO A 105 -20.45 0.35 1.33
N PRO A 106 -19.11 0.23 1.29
CA PRO A 106 -18.24 1.10 2.06
C PRO A 106 -18.00 2.45 1.40
N VAL A 107 -17.86 3.49 2.21
CA VAL A 107 -17.14 4.70 1.77
C VAL A 107 -15.67 4.36 1.62
N ILE A 108 -15.10 4.66 0.45
CA ILE A 108 -13.68 4.44 0.17
C ILE A 108 -12.96 5.79 0.27
N VAL A 109 -11.98 5.88 1.17
CA VAL A 109 -11.18 7.07 1.40
C VAL A 109 -9.75 6.80 0.95
N ALA A 110 -9.40 7.22 -0.27
CA ALA A 110 -8.07 7.08 -0.81
C ALA A 110 -7.16 8.22 -0.34
N LEU A 111 -6.20 7.91 0.53
CA LEU A 111 -5.26 8.83 1.17
C LEU A 111 -4.06 9.05 0.26
N GLY A 112 -4.19 9.97 -0.69
CA GLY A 112 -3.17 10.28 -1.69
C GLY A 112 -2.40 11.56 -1.39
N TYR A 113 -1.44 11.82 -2.27
CA TYR A 113 -0.63 13.04 -2.30
C TYR A 113 -0.98 13.89 -3.52
N GLU A 114 -0.75 15.20 -3.43
CA GLU A 114 -0.92 16.16 -4.52
C GLU A 114 0.23 16.00 -5.54
N THR A 115 0.18 14.92 -6.32
CA THR A 115 1.17 14.55 -7.34
C THR A 115 0.52 13.78 -8.49
N PRO A 116 1.03 13.89 -9.74
CA PRO A 116 0.57 13.05 -10.84
C PRO A 116 1.09 11.59 -10.73
N LEU A 117 2.06 11.33 -9.85
CA LEU A 117 2.67 10.01 -9.69
C LEU A 117 1.77 9.03 -8.94
N ARG A 118 2.03 7.72 -9.13
CA ARG A 118 1.41 6.66 -8.32
C ARG A 118 1.80 6.76 -6.85
N PHE A 119 3.03 7.20 -6.57
CA PHE A 119 3.58 7.33 -5.23
C PHE A 119 4.33 8.64 -5.09
N ASP A 120 4.10 9.36 -4.00
CA ASP A 120 5.07 10.34 -3.50
C ASP A 120 6.04 9.61 -2.56
N VAL A 121 7.16 9.15 -3.13
CA VAL A 121 8.12 8.29 -2.42
C VAL A 121 8.78 8.97 -1.22
N ARG A 122 8.89 10.31 -1.21
CA ARG A 122 9.47 11.06 -0.10
C ARG A 122 8.46 11.23 1.02
N SER A 123 7.26 11.72 0.68
CA SER A 123 6.22 11.97 1.67
C SER A 123 5.76 10.68 2.36
N ARG A 124 5.55 9.60 1.59
CA ARG A 124 5.15 8.30 2.16
C ARG A 124 6.22 7.67 3.05
N ALA A 125 7.50 7.90 2.76
CA ALA A 125 8.58 7.39 3.60
C ALA A 125 8.54 8.06 4.98
N PHE A 126 8.22 9.36 5.04
CA PHE A 126 8.01 10.07 6.28
C PHE A 126 6.72 9.63 6.99
N ASP A 127 5.58 9.76 6.31
CA ASP A 127 4.25 9.57 6.91
C ASP A 127 3.99 8.13 7.35
N TYR A 128 4.62 7.13 6.73
CA TYR A 128 4.29 5.72 6.99
C TYR A 128 5.32 4.97 7.84
N THR A 129 6.44 5.61 8.23
CA THR A 129 7.45 4.97 9.08
C THR A 129 7.37 5.47 10.53
N PRO A 130 7.45 4.56 11.52
CA PRO A 130 7.48 4.94 12.93
C PRO A 130 8.66 5.86 13.26
N PRO A 131 8.52 6.81 14.20
CA PRO A 131 9.67 7.58 14.71
C PRO A 131 10.67 6.67 15.41
N LEU A 132 11.88 7.17 15.67
CA LEU A 132 12.83 6.52 16.57
C LEU A 132 12.23 6.32 17.97
N VAL A 133 12.87 5.49 18.80
CA VAL A 133 12.40 5.19 20.16
C VAL A 133 12.32 6.44 21.04
N ASP A 134 13.20 7.42 20.80
CA ASP A 134 13.20 8.73 21.45
C ASP A 134 12.20 9.73 20.83
N GLY A 135 11.39 9.29 19.87
CA GLY A 135 10.38 10.08 19.18
C GLY A 135 10.91 10.92 18.02
N GLN A 136 12.20 10.89 17.71
CA GLN A 136 12.77 11.72 16.65
C GLN A 136 12.54 11.15 15.25
N SER A 137 12.45 12.05 14.26
CA SER A 137 12.58 11.69 12.85
C SER A 137 14.01 11.28 12.52
N TYR A 138 14.21 10.56 11.42
CA TYR A 138 15.52 10.11 10.99
C TYR A 138 15.66 10.18 9.46
N VAL A 139 16.87 10.02 8.94
CA VAL A 139 17.12 9.89 7.50
C VAL A 139 17.43 8.42 7.21
N ASP A 140 16.72 7.84 6.24
CA ASP A 140 16.92 6.48 5.79
C ASP A 140 17.82 6.47 4.55
N GLU A 141 19.10 6.17 4.77
CA GLU A 141 20.12 6.06 3.71
C GLU A 141 19.77 4.94 2.71
N LEU A 142 19.10 3.88 3.15
CA LEU A 142 18.66 2.78 2.28
C LEU A 142 17.49 3.17 1.38
N ALA A 143 16.80 4.26 1.72
CA ALA A 143 15.69 4.80 0.95
C ALA A 143 16.09 6.02 0.11
N GLY A 144 17.38 6.26 -0.11
CA GLY A 144 17.86 7.42 -0.88
C GLY A 144 17.74 8.72 -0.08
N ASP A 145 18.19 8.68 1.17
CA ASP A 145 18.22 9.79 2.12
C ASP A 145 16.84 10.42 2.37
N ARG A 146 15.81 9.58 2.38
CA ARG A 146 14.44 10.02 2.68
C ARG A 146 14.26 10.17 4.18
N LYS A 147 13.58 11.23 4.60
CA LYS A 147 13.19 11.43 5.99
C LYS A 147 12.11 10.41 6.38
N GLY A 148 12.28 9.75 7.52
CA GLY A 148 11.33 8.84 8.15
C GLY A 148 10.89 9.35 9.52
N GLY A 149 9.91 8.67 10.12
CA GLY A 149 9.49 8.91 11.50
C GLY A 149 8.27 9.81 11.69
N GLY A 150 7.47 10.01 10.66
CA GLY A 150 6.28 10.88 10.67
C GLY A 150 4.97 10.18 11.01
N ALA A 151 4.96 8.87 11.27
CA ALA A 151 3.72 8.10 11.43
C ALA A 151 2.76 8.65 12.50
N GLY A 152 3.28 9.14 13.63
CA GLY A 152 2.45 9.76 14.66
C GLY A 152 1.72 11.00 14.13
N HIS A 153 2.43 11.89 13.44
CA HIS A 153 1.88 13.13 12.86
C HIS A 153 0.86 12.85 11.75
N PHE A 154 1.13 11.86 10.90
CA PHE A 154 0.20 11.49 9.85
C PHE A 154 -1.08 10.85 10.42
N LEU A 155 -0.96 10.02 11.46
CA LEU A 155 -2.12 9.46 12.15
C LEU A 155 -2.92 10.55 12.90
N ASP A 156 -2.27 11.59 13.44
CA ASP A 156 -2.97 12.74 14.02
C ASP A 156 -3.76 13.52 12.95
N LEU A 157 -3.16 13.77 11.78
CA LEU A 157 -3.86 14.37 10.64
C LEU A 157 -5.08 13.54 10.24
N LEU A 158 -4.92 12.21 10.18
CA LEU A 158 -5.97 11.27 9.82
C LEU A 158 -7.16 11.33 10.80
N GLU A 159 -6.89 11.24 12.10
CA GLU A 159 -7.92 11.23 13.14
C GLU A 159 -8.56 12.61 13.34
N GLN A 160 -7.78 13.68 13.34
CA GLN A 160 -8.24 15.00 13.78
C GLN A 160 -8.77 15.87 12.64
N GLN A 161 -8.40 15.57 11.38
CA GLN A 161 -8.79 16.40 10.23
C GLN A 161 -9.48 15.59 9.14
N ILE A 162 -8.85 14.51 8.67
CA ILE A 162 -9.36 13.77 7.50
C ILE A 162 -10.67 13.06 7.85
N LYS A 163 -10.72 12.27 8.93
CA LYS A 163 -11.94 11.57 9.36
C LYS A 163 -13.11 12.53 9.59
N PRO A 164 -12.98 13.63 10.37
CA PRO A 164 -14.05 14.62 10.51
C PRO A 164 -14.50 15.26 9.19
N ALA A 165 -13.60 15.44 8.22
CA ALA A 165 -13.97 15.98 6.91
C ALA A 165 -14.75 14.96 6.06
N VAL A 166 -14.35 13.68 6.09
CA VAL A 166 -15.09 12.59 5.42
C VAL A 166 -16.51 12.46 5.99
N GLU A 167 -16.66 12.55 7.32
CA GLU A 167 -17.96 12.46 8.00
C GLU A 167 -18.91 13.61 7.67
N LYS A 168 -18.40 14.75 7.19
CA LYS A 168 -19.23 15.85 6.66
C LYS A 168 -19.79 15.55 5.27
N LEU A 169 -19.16 14.64 4.52
CA LEU A 169 -19.59 14.26 3.17
C LEU A 169 -20.53 13.05 3.16
N ALA A 170 -20.39 12.15 4.13
CA ALA A 170 -21.19 10.93 4.25
C ALA A 170 -21.33 10.47 5.70
N PRO A 171 -22.48 9.87 6.09
CA PRO A 171 -22.63 9.25 7.41
C PRO A 171 -21.76 8.00 7.50
N VAL A 172 -20.68 8.05 8.28
CA VAL A 172 -19.76 6.92 8.48
C VAL A 172 -20.06 6.24 9.82
N ASP A 173 -20.12 4.92 9.81
CA ASP A 173 -20.15 4.09 11.00
C ASP A 173 -18.73 4.02 11.61
N ARG A 174 -18.52 4.76 12.70
CA ARG A 174 -17.23 4.79 13.42
C ARG A 174 -16.85 3.46 14.08
N ALA A 175 -17.78 2.50 14.18
CA ALA A 175 -17.50 1.14 14.64
C ALA A 175 -17.07 0.19 13.51
N ARG A 176 -17.04 0.68 12.25
CA ARG A 176 -16.73 -0.13 11.06
C ARG A 176 -15.76 0.58 10.12
N GLN A 177 -14.62 0.98 10.67
CA GLN A 177 -13.54 1.61 9.93
C GLN A 177 -12.39 0.62 9.73
N THR A 178 -11.94 0.49 8.48
CA THR A 178 -10.80 -0.33 8.08
C THR A 178 -9.65 0.55 7.61
N LEU A 179 -8.42 0.29 8.07
CA LEU A 179 -7.21 0.87 7.50
C LEU A 179 -6.49 -0.17 6.64
N TRP A 180 -6.15 0.18 5.40
CA TRP A 180 -5.36 -0.66 4.49
C TRP A 180 -4.10 0.04 4.05
N GLY A 181 -3.02 -0.73 3.89
CA GLY A 181 -1.78 -0.25 3.32
C GLY A 181 -0.90 -1.35 2.77
N HIS A 182 -0.08 -0.99 1.79
CA HIS A 182 0.90 -1.88 1.14
C HIS A 182 2.34 -1.45 1.45
N SER A 183 3.26 -2.38 1.65
CA SER A 183 4.69 -2.09 1.87
C SER A 183 4.89 -1.20 3.12
N TYR A 184 5.48 0.01 3.00
CA TYR A 184 5.46 0.97 4.11
C TYR A 184 4.04 1.33 4.59
N GLY A 185 3.03 1.32 3.73
CA GLY A 185 1.65 1.46 4.17
C GLY A 185 1.23 0.31 5.09
N GLY A 186 1.67 -0.93 4.82
CA GLY A 186 1.45 -2.07 5.71
C GLY A 186 2.21 -1.92 7.04
N LEU A 187 3.43 -1.38 6.99
CA LEU A 187 4.19 -0.99 8.19
C LEU A 187 3.42 0.03 9.04
N PHE A 188 2.85 1.06 8.41
CA PHE A 188 2.01 2.06 9.08
C PHE A 188 0.75 1.43 9.70
N VAL A 189 0.06 0.54 8.98
CA VAL A 189 -1.09 -0.20 9.52
C VAL A 189 -0.73 -0.90 10.83
N LEU A 190 0.42 -1.59 10.87
CA LEU A 190 0.93 -2.25 12.08
C LEU A 190 1.33 -1.25 13.16
N HIS A 191 1.88 -0.09 12.80
CA HIS A 191 2.18 0.98 13.74
C HIS A 191 0.91 1.55 14.39
N VAL A 192 -0.15 1.80 13.62
CA VAL A 192 -1.43 2.27 14.15
C VAL A 192 -1.99 1.22 15.11
N LEU A 193 -2.01 -0.05 14.70
CA LEU A 193 -2.46 -1.16 15.55
C LEU A 193 -1.67 -1.23 16.87
N ALA A 194 -0.36 -1.02 16.83
CA ALA A 194 0.49 -1.06 18.03
C ALA A 194 0.26 0.12 18.98
N THR A 195 0.01 1.31 18.45
CA THR A 195 0.08 2.57 19.23
C THR A 195 -1.29 3.16 19.58
N ARG A 196 -2.27 3.02 18.68
CA ARG A 196 -3.65 3.52 18.82
C ARG A 196 -4.62 2.53 18.16
N PRO A 197 -4.74 1.30 18.70
CA PRO A 197 -5.57 0.25 18.10
C PRO A 197 -7.05 0.66 17.96
N GLU A 198 -7.54 1.60 18.77
CA GLU A 198 -8.90 2.12 18.70
C GLU A 198 -9.17 3.04 17.50
N ALA A 199 -8.14 3.49 16.78
CA ALA A 199 -8.31 4.32 15.60
C ALA A 199 -9.08 3.58 14.49
N PHE A 200 -8.98 2.26 14.39
CA PHE A 200 -9.75 1.46 13.43
C PHE A 200 -10.20 0.15 14.06
N GLN A 201 -11.29 -0.44 13.57
CA GLN A 201 -11.77 -1.74 14.04
C GLN A 201 -11.20 -2.89 13.21
N SER A 202 -10.77 -2.59 11.99
CA SER A 202 -10.17 -3.53 11.06
C SER A 202 -8.87 -2.96 10.48
N TYR A 203 -7.88 -3.82 10.30
CA TYR A 203 -6.56 -3.49 9.79
C TYR A 203 -6.21 -4.48 8.68
N ALA A 204 -5.80 -4.00 7.51
CA ALA A 204 -5.39 -4.82 6.38
C ALA A 204 -3.96 -4.43 5.96
N SER A 205 -2.99 -5.21 6.42
CA SER A 205 -1.57 -4.99 6.16
C SER A 205 -1.11 -5.88 5.01
N ALA A 206 -1.00 -5.29 3.82
CA ALA A 206 -0.48 -5.97 2.64
C ALA A 206 1.04 -5.80 2.56
N ASP A 207 1.73 -6.93 2.50
CA ASP A 207 3.16 -7.04 2.33
C ASP A 207 3.99 -6.06 3.19
N PRO A 208 3.76 -6.06 4.52
CA PRO A 208 4.38 -5.08 5.39
C PRO A 208 5.90 -5.15 5.29
N SER A 209 6.56 -3.99 5.23
CA SER A 209 8.02 -3.89 5.22
C SER A 209 8.62 -4.22 6.59
N LEU A 210 8.45 -5.45 7.08
CA LEU A 210 8.90 -5.88 8.41
C LEU A 210 10.42 -5.82 8.57
N TRP A 211 11.17 -5.86 7.46
CA TRP A 211 12.60 -5.64 7.43
C TRP A 211 13.03 -4.23 7.85
N TRP A 212 12.09 -3.27 7.83
CA TRP A 212 12.32 -1.89 8.21
C TRP A 212 13.05 -1.85 9.56
N ARG A 213 14.19 -1.14 9.56
CA ARG A 213 15.05 -0.97 10.74
C ARG A 213 15.42 -2.30 11.42
N ARG A 214 15.68 -3.34 10.63
CA ARG A 214 16.09 -4.68 11.10
C ARG A 214 15.05 -5.36 12.01
N GLY A 215 13.78 -5.31 11.63
CA GLY A 215 12.71 -5.97 12.38
C GLY A 215 12.11 -5.14 13.51
N GLU A 216 12.44 -3.85 13.62
CA GLU A 216 12.03 -3.00 14.74
C GLU A 216 10.51 -2.95 14.94
N MET A 217 9.71 -3.05 13.88
CA MET A 217 8.24 -3.08 14.01
C MET A 217 7.72 -4.35 14.70
N ILE A 218 8.39 -5.50 14.52
CA ILE A 218 8.01 -6.74 15.20
C ILE A 218 8.22 -6.56 16.70
N GLU A 219 9.36 -5.99 17.10
CA GLU A 219 9.67 -5.71 18.51
C GLU A 219 8.71 -4.67 19.12
N ARG A 220 8.33 -3.64 18.35
CA ARG A 220 7.33 -2.65 18.78
C ARG A 220 5.96 -3.26 19.04
N LEU A 221 5.52 -4.22 18.21
CA LEU A 221 4.28 -4.96 18.47
C LEU A 221 4.43 -5.82 19.73
N ARG A 222 5.51 -6.60 19.85
CA ARG A 222 5.78 -7.42 21.06
C ARG A 222 5.73 -6.61 22.35
N ALA A 223 6.27 -5.40 22.34
CA ALA A 223 6.31 -4.53 23.50
C ALA A 223 4.92 -4.09 24.01
N VAL A 224 3.88 -4.13 23.17
CA VAL A 224 2.51 -3.73 23.54
C VAL A 224 1.58 -4.94 23.74
N ALA A 225 2.08 -6.16 23.64
CA ALA A 225 1.28 -7.37 23.82
C ALA A 225 0.57 -7.36 25.19
N GLY A 226 -0.76 -7.55 25.18
CA GLY A 226 -1.58 -7.58 26.40
C GLY A 226 -1.84 -6.21 27.05
N SER A 227 -1.39 -5.11 26.47
CA SER A 227 -1.63 -3.75 27.00
C SER A 227 -3.00 -3.16 26.62
N TRP A 228 -3.75 -3.81 25.72
CA TRP A 228 -4.97 -3.26 25.17
C TRP A 228 -6.16 -3.41 26.13
N SER A 229 -6.91 -2.33 26.30
CA SER A 229 -8.12 -2.29 27.13
C SER A 229 -9.40 -2.64 26.36
N ARG A 230 -9.38 -2.56 25.03
CA ARG A 230 -10.50 -2.90 24.13
C ARG A 230 -10.18 -4.18 23.36
N SER A 231 -11.24 -4.83 22.90
CA SER A 231 -11.19 -6.08 22.12
C SER A 231 -12.11 -5.98 20.89
N GLY A 232 -12.00 -6.97 20.00
CA GLY A 232 -12.78 -7.06 18.77
C GLY A 232 -12.09 -6.44 17.55
N PHE A 233 -10.78 -6.20 17.64
CA PHE A 233 -9.98 -5.76 16.50
C PHE A 233 -9.76 -6.91 15.52
N ARG A 234 -9.63 -6.59 14.25
CA ARG A 234 -9.38 -7.56 13.19
C ARG A 234 -8.15 -7.17 12.39
N LEU A 235 -7.26 -8.11 12.14
CA LEU A 235 -6.06 -7.91 11.33
C LEU A 235 -6.03 -8.94 10.19
N LEU A 236 -5.98 -8.45 8.96
CA LEU A 236 -5.66 -9.23 7.77
C LEU A 236 -4.21 -8.93 7.36
N VAL A 237 -3.34 -9.94 7.41
CA VAL A 237 -1.97 -9.88 6.90
C VAL A 237 -1.94 -10.59 5.55
N MET A 238 -1.45 -9.91 4.52
CA MET A 238 -1.31 -10.46 3.17
C MET A 238 0.15 -10.46 2.74
N ARG A 239 0.65 -11.54 2.13
CA ARG A 239 2.06 -11.68 1.72
C ARG A 239 2.17 -12.19 0.29
N SER A 240 3.07 -11.60 -0.51
CA SER A 240 3.40 -12.08 -1.86
C SER A 240 4.48 -13.19 -1.79
N GLY A 241 4.59 -14.04 -2.81
CA GLY A 241 5.57 -15.15 -2.80
C GLY A 241 6.64 -15.11 -3.90
N GLU A 242 6.45 -14.40 -5.01
CA GLU A 242 7.52 -14.27 -6.01
C GLU A 242 8.51 -13.17 -5.59
N ASP A 243 9.67 -13.61 -5.13
CA ASP A 243 10.80 -12.76 -4.77
C ASP A 243 11.51 -12.23 -6.04
N ARG A 244 10.83 -11.34 -6.77
CA ARG A 244 11.49 -10.51 -7.80
C ARG A 244 12.04 -9.22 -7.20
N ASP A 245 12.43 -9.26 -5.92
CA ASP A 245 13.00 -8.16 -5.13
C ASP A 245 14.45 -7.77 -5.54
N GLY A 246 14.81 -8.05 -6.79
CA GLY A 246 16.04 -7.56 -7.43
C GLY A 246 15.90 -6.16 -8.04
N ALA A 247 14.68 -5.64 -8.25
CA ALA A 247 14.49 -4.28 -8.76
C ALA A 247 14.52 -3.28 -7.60
N GLY A 248 15.71 -2.80 -7.25
CA GLY A 248 15.86 -1.61 -6.40
C GLY A 248 15.20 -0.37 -7.03
N PRO A 249 15.12 0.75 -6.31
CA PRO A 249 14.73 2.03 -6.93
C PRO A 249 15.54 2.24 -8.20
N ALA A 250 14.93 2.65 -9.32
CA ALA A 250 15.72 2.83 -10.53
C ALA A 250 16.77 3.91 -10.32
N GLY A 251 17.98 3.67 -10.84
CA GLY A 251 19.15 4.51 -10.59
C GLY A 251 19.82 4.27 -9.23
N ALA A 252 19.34 3.32 -8.42
CA ALA A 252 20.08 2.89 -7.22
C ALA A 252 21.42 2.27 -7.62
N SER A 253 22.48 2.62 -6.90
CA SER A 253 23.79 2.01 -7.11
C SER A 253 23.76 0.52 -6.73
N PRO A 254 24.66 -0.31 -7.28
CA PRO A 254 24.80 -1.71 -6.86
C PRO A 254 24.97 -1.88 -5.34
N GLU A 255 25.65 -0.93 -4.69
CA GLU A 255 25.84 -0.89 -3.23
C GLU A 255 24.51 -0.65 -2.50
N ALA A 256 23.71 0.33 -2.95
CA ALA A 256 22.39 0.58 -2.39
C ALA A 256 21.45 -0.62 -2.56
N MET A 257 21.51 -1.30 -3.72
CA MET A 257 20.75 -2.52 -3.95
C MET A 257 21.21 -3.67 -3.05
N ALA A 258 22.52 -3.84 -2.84
CA ALA A 258 23.06 -4.85 -1.94
C ALA A 258 22.67 -4.57 -0.48
N ALA A 259 22.76 -3.32 -0.04
CA ALA A 259 22.36 -2.90 1.30
C ALA A 259 20.86 -3.13 1.54
N ARG A 260 20.01 -2.85 0.54
CA ARG A 260 18.58 -3.20 0.59
C ARG A 260 18.35 -4.70 0.72
N ARG A 261 19.03 -5.53 -0.09
CA ARG A 261 18.92 -7.00 0.03
C ARG A 261 19.33 -7.48 1.42
N GLN A 262 20.41 -6.92 1.98
CA GLN A 262 20.85 -7.24 3.33
C GLN A 262 19.82 -6.80 4.39
N ALA A 263 19.19 -5.64 4.21
CA ALA A 263 18.12 -5.19 5.09
C ALA A 263 16.90 -6.12 5.01
N VAL A 264 16.45 -6.50 3.81
CA VAL A 264 15.34 -7.46 3.63
C VAL A 264 15.67 -8.80 4.30
N ALA A 265 16.89 -9.30 4.12
CA ALA A 265 17.37 -10.53 4.74
C ALA A 265 17.62 -10.43 6.26
N SER A 266 17.42 -9.26 6.88
CA SER A 266 17.54 -9.11 8.34
C SER A 266 16.36 -9.70 9.11
N VAL A 267 15.28 -10.07 8.42
CA VAL A 267 14.14 -10.80 8.97
C VAL A 267 13.95 -12.13 8.22
N PRO A 268 13.40 -13.18 8.86
CA PRO A 268 13.07 -14.43 8.18
C PRO A 268 12.13 -14.22 6.99
N GLU A 269 12.26 -15.04 5.94
CA GLU A 269 11.38 -14.99 4.76
C GLU A 269 9.89 -15.15 5.12
N ASP A 270 9.60 -15.99 6.11
CA ASP A 270 8.25 -16.21 6.65
C ASP A 270 7.92 -15.29 7.84
N ALA A 271 8.65 -14.19 8.06
CA ALA A 271 8.43 -13.27 9.19
C ALA A 271 6.98 -12.76 9.27
N ALA A 272 6.33 -12.47 8.14
CA ALA A 272 4.93 -12.06 8.13
C ALA A 272 3.99 -13.16 8.65
N ARG A 273 4.28 -14.43 8.34
CA ARG A 273 3.53 -15.59 8.83
C ARG A 273 3.82 -15.84 10.31
N GLN A 274 5.08 -15.73 10.73
CA GLN A 274 5.46 -15.83 12.15
C GLN A 274 4.74 -14.76 12.97
N LEU A 275 4.78 -13.50 12.52
CA LEU A 275 4.10 -12.39 13.18
C LEU A 275 2.59 -12.63 13.25
N ALA A 276 1.95 -13.04 12.14
CA ALA A 276 0.52 -13.31 12.15
C ALA A 276 0.14 -14.41 13.16
N ARG A 277 0.91 -15.50 13.22
CA ARG A 277 0.71 -16.58 14.21
C ARG A 277 0.85 -16.09 15.65
N GLU A 278 1.85 -15.26 15.91
CA GLU A 278 2.08 -14.67 17.23
C GLU A 278 0.91 -13.76 17.65
N LEU A 279 0.47 -12.88 16.74
CA LEU A 279 -0.64 -11.97 16.97
C LEU A 279 -1.99 -12.71 17.10
N SER A 280 -2.18 -13.88 16.48
CA SER A 280 -3.37 -14.71 16.67
C SER A 280 -3.55 -15.15 18.13
N GLY A 281 -2.48 -15.15 18.94
CA GLY A 281 -2.56 -15.45 20.37
C GLY A 281 -2.99 -14.26 21.24
N TRP A 282 -3.14 -13.06 20.68
CA TRP A 282 -3.46 -11.87 21.46
C TRP A 282 -4.95 -11.79 21.79
N PRO A 283 -5.30 -11.55 23.07
CA PRO A 283 -6.70 -11.42 23.47
C PRO A 283 -7.34 -10.21 22.77
N GLY A 284 -8.52 -10.42 22.19
CA GLY A 284 -9.27 -9.34 21.54
C GLY A 284 -8.82 -8.96 20.13
N LEU A 285 -7.91 -9.72 19.53
CA LEU A 285 -7.47 -9.56 18.14
C LEU A 285 -7.77 -10.82 17.32
N SER A 286 -8.61 -10.71 16.29
CA SER A 286 -8.78 -11.77 15.28
C SER A 286 -7.81 -11.55 14.14
N VAL A 287 -6.95 -12.53 13.87
CA VAL A 287 -5.90 -12.42 12.82
C VAL A 287 -6.15 -13.43 11.71
N HIS A 288 -6.14 -12.95 10.48
CA HIS A 288 -6.19 -13.77 9.27
C HIS A 288 -4.91 -13.53 8.46
N TYR A 289 -4.29 -14.61 8.00
CA TYR A 289 -3.09 -14.56 7.15
C TYR A 289 -3.42 -15.14 5.78
N ARG A 290 -3.03 -14.43 4.72
CA ARG A 290 -3.20 -14.88 3.34
C ARG A 290 -1.92 -14.70 2.55
N GLU A 291 -1.57 -15.73 1.80
CA GLU A 291 -0.41 -15.70 0.92
C GLU A 291 -0.85 -15.74 -0.54
N PHE A 292 -0.09 -15.06 -1.39
CA PHE A 292 -0.27 -15.01 -2.83
C PHE A 292 1.04 -15.45 -3.50
N PRO A 293 1.30 -16.77 -3.59
CA PRO A 293 2.62 -17.30 -3.94
C PRO A 293 3.14 -16.86 -5.30
N THR A 294 2.23 -16.59 -6.25
CA THR A 294 2.56 -16.24 -7.63
C THR A 294 2.69 -14.73 -7.88
N LEU A 295 2.40 -13.91 -6.87
CA LEU A 295 2.48 -12.45 -7.02
C LEU A 295 3.85 -11.94 -6.57
N THR A 296 4.31 -10.89 -7.23
CA THR A 296 5.44 -10.06 -6.77
C THR A 296 4.98 -9.05 -5.72
N HIS A 297 5.94 -8.39 -5.06
CA HIS A 297 5.66 -7.30 -4.11
C HIS A 297 4.72 -6.24 -4.70
N GLY A 298 5.03 -5.74 -5.90
CA GLY A 298 4.19 -4.76 -6.60
C GLY A 298 2.87 -5.33 -7.13
N GLY A 299 2.86 -6.61 -7.55
CA GLY A 299 1.67 -7.29 -8.04
C GLY A 299 0.61 -7.53 -6.96
N LEU A 300 1.02 -7.62 -5.70
CA LEU A 300 0.10 -7.80 -4.58
C LEU A 300 -0.73 -6.54 -4.26
N LEU A 301 -0.22 -5.32 -4.53
CA LEU A 301 -0.93 -4.08 -4.21
C LEU A 301 -2.38 -4.08 -4.73
N PRO A 302 -2.65 -4.20 -6.05
CA PRO A 302 -4.02 -4.19 -6.56
C PRO A 302 -4.85 -5.39 -6.07
N VAL A 303 -4.24 -6.57 -5.95
CA VAL A 303 -4.94 -7.80 -5.53
C VAL A 303 -5.40 -7.74 -4.08
N SER A 304 -4.61 -7.08 -3.22
CA SER A 304 -4.89 -6.98 -1.78
C SER A 304 -6.04 -6.02 -1.43
N LEU A 305 -6.47 -5.15 -2.36
CA LEU A 305 -7.59 -4.23 -2.14
C LEU A 305 -8.91 -4.97 -1.95
N LYS A 306 -9.20 -5.98 -2.78
CA LYS A 306 -10.49 -6.69 -2.71
C LYS A 306 -10.71 -7.38 -1.34
N PRO A 307 -9.75 -8.13 -0.78
CA PRO A 307 -9.87 -8.64 0.59
C PRO A 307 -10.06 -7.53 1.64
N ALA A 308 -9.36 -6.40 1.53
CA ALA A 308 -9.49 -5.28 2.46
C ALA A 308 -10.88 -4.60 2.40
N LEU A 309 -11.43 -4.46 1.19
CA LEU A 309 -12.78 -3.96 0.95
C LEU A 309 -13.83 -4.91 1.55
N ARG A 310 -13.67 -6.22 1.35
CA ARG A 310 -14.53 -7.25 1.98
C ARG A 310 -14.45 -7.22 3.51
N LEU A 311 -13.25 -7.05 4.07
CA LEU A 311 -13.04 -6.89 5.51
C LEU A 311 -13.81 -5.69 6.08
N SER A 312 -13.88 -4.57 5.33
CA SER A 312 -14.68 -3.39 5.75
C SER A 312 -16.19 -3.65 5.80
N MET A 313 -16.67 -4.57 4.95
CA MET A 313 -18.06 -5.02 4.93
C MET A 313 -18.35 -6.14 5.95
N GLY A 314 -17.37 -6.50 6.79
CA GLY A 314 -17.52 -7.53 7.82
C GLY A 314 -17.24 -8.96 7.35
N HIS A 315 -16.74 -9.15 6.13
CA HIS A 315 -16.39 -10.45 5.59
C HIS A 315 -14.87 -10.69 5.76
N LEU A 316 -14.48 -11.46 6.78
CA LEU A 316 -13.07 -11.86 6.97
C LEU A 316 -12.61 -13.00 6.07
N ASP A 317 -13.55 -13.83 5.63
CA ASP A 317 -13.29 -15.00 4.79
C ASP A 317 -13.86 -14.77 3.36
N ASP A 318 -13.26 -15.46 2.38
CA ASP A 318 -13.71 -15.45 0.98
C ASP A 318 -15.05 -16.18 0.81
#